data_AF-A0A948WRH8-F1
#
_entry.id   AF-A0A948WRH8-F1
#
_cell.length_a   1.000
_cell.length_b   1.000
_cell.length_c   1.000
_cell.angle_alpha   90.00
_cell.angle_beta   90.00
_cell.angle_gamma   90.00
#
_symmetry.space_group_name_H-M   'P 1'
#
loop_
_entity.id
_entity.type
_entity.pdbx_description
1 polymer ?
#
loop_
_entity_poly.entity_id
_entity_poly.type
_entity_poly.pdbx_seq_one_letter_code
_entity_poly.pdbx_strand_id
1 'polypeptide(L)'
;MAKQPKIRVCKNCNNPLPEKATVCPSCGAKNKKPIYKKWWFWLIIALIVIGAASSGGTESDPSDNQPSSSVSSGIDNDATSGDVSSGETEDASSNEPSETDSIPKEYKSALKKAESYSDIMHMSKAAIYDQLVSEYGEQFSEEAAQYAIDNLVADWNANALAKAEDYAKTMQMSKAGIYDQLISEYGEKFTPEEAQYAVDNVEADWKANALAKAESYQEMMSMSPSAIYDQLVSEYGEKFTAEEAQYAIDNLS
;
A
#
# COMPACT_ATOMS: atom_id res chain seq x y z
N MET A 1 -44.52 6.35 4.33
CA MET A 1 -43.60 7.27 3.65
C MET A 1 -42.82 6.49 2.60
N ALA A 2 -43.03 6.76 1.31
CA ALA A 2 -42.32 6.04 0.24
C ALA A 2 -40.86 6.51 0.17
N LYS A 3 -39.90 5.58 0.18
CA LYS A 3 -38.48 5.88 0.01
C LYS A 3 -38.26 6.44 -1.41
N GLN A 4 -37.73 7.65 -1.50
CA GLN A 4 -37.33 8.25 -2.78
C GLN A 4 -36.28 7.36 -3.47
N PRO A 5 -36.45 7.02 -4.76
CA PRO A 5 -35.47 6.23 -5.48
C PRO A 5 -34.18 7.05 -5.69
N LYS A 6 -33.03 6.43 -5.41
CA LYS A 6 -31.72 7.04 -5.63
C LYS A 6 -31.47 7.24 -7.13
N ILE A 7 -31.00 8.44 -7.51
CA ILE A 7 -30.72 8.86 -8.89
C ILE A 7 -29.21 9.14 -9.01
N ARG A 8 -28.63 8.86 -10.18
CA ARG A 8 -27.25 9.21 -10.54
C ARG A 8 -27.21 9.86 -11.92
N VAL A 9 -26.10 10.49 -12.27
CA VAL A 9 -25.91 11.19 -13.55
C VAL A 9 -25.24 10.30 -14.58
N CYS A 10 -25.66 10.38 -15.84
CA CYS A 10 -25.08 9.61 -16.93
C CYS A 10 -23.71 10.18 -17.28
N LYS A 11 -22.67 9.35 -17.22
CA LYS A 11 -21.30 9.77 -17.56
C LYS A 11 -21.08 10.29 -18.99
N ASN A 12 -22.03 10.01 -19.90
CA ASN A 12 -21.90 10.37 -21.32
C ASN A 12 -22.70 11.62 -21.71
N CYS A 13 -23.93 11.76 -21.21
CA CYS A 13 -24.82 12.85 -21.61
C CYS A 13 -25.33 13.70 -20.44
N ASN A 14 -24.84 13.45 -19.22
CA ASN A 14 -25.21 14.15 -17.99
C ASN A 14 -26.70 14.14 -17.61
N ASN A 15 -27.52 13.32 -18.28
CA ASN A 15 -28.93 13.15 -17.89
C ASN A 15 -29.08 12.26 -16.64
N PRO A 16 -30.08 12.54 -15.79
CA PRO A 16 -30.38 11.72 -14.63
C PRO A 16 -30.85 10.31 -15.02
N LEU A 17 -30.35 9.30 -14.33
CA LEU A 17 -30.76 7.91 -14.48
C LEU A 17 -31.00 7.23 -13.12
N PRO A 18 -31.89 6.22 -13.06
CA PRO A 18 -32.04 5.38 -11.88
C PRO A 18 -30.70 4.73 -11.48
N GLU A 19 -30.42 4.61 -10.18
CA GLU A 19 -29.13 4.08 -9.67
C GLU A 19 -28.76 2.68 -10.24
N LYS A 20 -29.78 1.89 -10.59
CA LYS A 20 -29.64 0.51 -11.09
C LYS A 20 -29.65 0.39 -12.62
N ALA A 21 -29.92 1.46 -13.37
CA ALA A 21 -30.01 1.40 -14.83
C ALA A 21 -28.63 1.16 -15.46
N THR A 22 -28.46 0.06 -16.19
CA THR A 22 -27.18 -0.33 -16.84
C THR A 22 -26.97 0.33 -18.20
N VAL A 23 -28.05 0.82 -18.82
CA VAL A 23 -28.06 1.54 -20.10
C VAL A 23 -28.80 2.86 -19.90
N CYS A 24 -28.23 3.96 -20.39
CA CYS A 24 -28.87 5.27 -20.33
C CYS A 24 -30.04 5.34 -21.32
N PRO A 25 -31.27 5.68 -20.88
CA PRO A 25 -32.42 5.79 -21.78
C PRO A 25 -32.35 7.00 -22.71
N SER A 26 -31.54 8.03 -22.39
CA SER A 26 -31.44 9.24 -23.20
C SER A 26 -30.43 9.13 -24.35
N CYS A 27 -29.31 8.44 -24.14
CA CYS A 27 -28.24 8.37 -25.14
C CYS A 27 -27.80 6.95 -25.51
N GLY A 28 -28.40 5.92 -24.90
CA GLY A 28 -28.04 4.52 -25.15
C GLY A 28 -26.69 4.07 -24.56
N ALA A 29 -25.92 4.97 -23.93
CA ALA A 29 -24.61 4.64 -23.38
C ALA A 29 -24.71 3.64 -22.22
N LYS A 30 -23.83 2.63 -22.23
CA LYS A 30 -23.68 1.67 -21.13
C LYS A 30 -23.07 2.40 -19.93
N ASN A 31 -23.80 2.46 -18.81
CA ASN A 31 -23.37 3.12 -17.57
C ASN A 31 -23.27 2.08 -16.44
N LYS A 32 -22.49 1.02 -16.67
CA LYS A 32 -22.30 -0.04 -15.66
C LYS A 32 -21.56 0.54 -14.45
N LYS A 33 -21.88 0.04 -13.24
CA LYS A 33 -21.10 0.39 -12.04
C LYS A 33 -19.67 -0.14 -12.25
N PRO A 34 -18.64 0.69 -12.05
CA PRO A 34 -17.26 0.22 -12.17
C PRO A 34 -17.01 -0.93 -11.20
N ILE A 35 -16.32 -1.96 -11.68
CA ILE A 35 -16.07 -3.19 -10.91
C ILE A 35 -15.17 -2.88 -9.70
N TYR A 36 -14.26 -1.90 -9.82
CA TYR A 36 -13.36 -1.42 -8.76
C TYR A 36 -14.06 -0.79 -7.54
N LYS A 37 -15.34 -0.40 -7.65
CA LYS A 37 -16.14 0.03 -6.48
C LYS A 37 -16.69 -1.14 -5.67
N LYS A 38 -16.48 -2.37 -6.12
CA LYS A 38 -16.90 -3.56 -5.38
C LYS A 38 -15.70 -4.09 -4.62
N TRP A 39 -15.87 -4.28 -3.30
CA TRP A 39 -14.80 -4.69 -2.39
C TRP A 39 -14.04 -5.96 -2.84
N TRP A 40 -14.72 -6.93 -3.45
CA TRP A 40 -14.11 -8.15 -3.97
C TRP A 40 -13.14 -7.95 -5.16
N PHE A 41 -13.18 -6.80 -5.84
CA PHE A 41 -12.21 -6.49 -6.90
C PHE A 41 -10.80 -6.26 -6.31
N TRP A 42 -10.71 -5.65 -5.13
CA TRP A 42 -9.44 -5.44 -4.43
C TRP A 42 -8.83 -6.75 -3.90
N LEU A 43 -9.66 -7.74 -3.54
CA LEU A 43 -9.18 -9.08 -3.18
C LEU A 43 -8.56 -9.82 -4.36
N ILE A 44 -9.07 -9.63 -5.58
CA ILE A 44 -8.49 -10.24 -6.79
C ILE A 44 -7.14 -9.60 -7.12
N ILE A 45 -7.04 -8.26 -7.03
CA ILE A 45 -5.76 -7.56 -7.21
C ILE A 45 -4.73 -8.03 -6.18
N ALA A 46 -5.11 -8.10 -4.90
CA ALA A 46 -4.21 -8.60 -3.85
C ALA A 46 -3.75 -10.04 -4.10
N LEU A 47 -4.63 -10.93 -4.58
CA LEU A 47 -4.25 -12.31 -4.91
C LEU A 47 -3.33 -12.42 -6.14
N ILE A 48 -3.48 -11.54 -7.14
CA ILE A 48 -2.59 -11.51 -8.31
C ILE A 48 -1.19 -11.02 -7.90
N VAL A 49 -1.11 -10.02 -7.01
CA VAL A 49 0.17 -9.51 -6.47
C VAL A 49 0.88 -10.55 -5.60
N ILE A 50 0.15 -11.35 -4.83
CA ILE A 50 0.72 -12.43 -4.00
C ILE A 50 1.09 -13.66 -4.85
N GLY A 51 0.34 -13.96 -5.91
CA GLY A 51 0.54 -15.14 -6.75
C GLY A 51 1.78 -15.09 -7.66
N ALA A 52 2.33 -13.91 -7.94
CA ALA A 52 3.52 -13.78 -8.79
C ALA A 52 4.84 -14.10 -8.06
N ALA A 53 4.85 -14.30 -6.74
CA ALA A 53 6.05 -14.59 -5.96
C ALA A 53 6.36 -16.09 -5.76
N SER A 54 5.59 -17.01 -6.36
CA SER A 54 5.72 -18.45 -6.09
C SER A 54 5.71 -19.32 -7.35
N SER A 55 6.73 -19.15 -8.19
CA SER A 55 7.09 -20.13 -9.24
C SER A 55 8.60 -20.21 -9.45
N GLY A 56 9.33 -20.51 -8.36
CA GLY A 56 10.73 -20.96 -8.41
C GLY A 56 10.81 -22.44 -8.05
N GLY A 57 10.82 -23.31 -9.04
CA GLY A 57 11.04 -24.75 -8.86
C GLY A 57 12.52 -25.09 -8.76
N THR A 58 12.90 -25.87 -7.76
CA THR A 58 14.08 -26.76 -7.80
C THR A 58 13.77 -28.03 -7.02
N GLU A 59 13.84 -29.15 -7.73
CA GLU A 59 13.84 -30.51 -7.20
C GLU A 59 15.08 -30.79 -6.34
N SER A 60 14.90 -31.50 -5.22
CA SER A 60 15.90 -32.34 -4.55
C SER A 60 15.16 -33.29 -3.60
N ASP A 61 15.30 -34.59 -3.84
CA ASP A 61 14.68 -35.72 -3.10
C ASP A 61 15.16 -35.87 -1.63
N PRO A 62 14.47 -36.67 -0.79
CA PRO A 62 14.55 -36.65 0.67
C PRO A 62 15.46 -37.74 1.28
N SER A 63 15.85 -37.56 2.54
CA SER A 63 16.09 -38.65 3.49
C SER A 63 16.00 -38.16 4.94
N ASP A 64 15.02 -38.72 5.67
CA ASP A 64 15.06 -39.28 7.03
C ASP A 64 16.01 -38.64 8.08
N ASN A 65 15.63 -38.38 9.33
CA ASN A 65 14.75 -39.15 10.21
C ASN A 65 14.36 -38.32 11.45
N GLN A 66 13.16 -38.60 11.97
CA GLN A 66 12.68 -38.30 13.33
C GLN A 66 13.59 -38.99 14.38
N PRO A 67 13.57 -38.64 15.70
CA PRO A 67 12.38 -38.80 16.54
C PRO A 67 12.09 -37.69 17.57
N SER A 68 10.80 -37.60 17.91
CA SER A 68 10.23 -36.97 19.11
C SER A 68 10.97 -37.28 20.41
N SER A 69 10.87 -36.37 21.39
CA SER A 69 10.17 -36.66 22.66
C SER A 69 10.00 -35.43 23.55
N SER A 70 8.77 -35.32 24.03
CA SER A 70 8.27 -34.62 25.21
C SER A 70 9.11 -34.83 26.48
N VAL A 71 9.23 -33.81 27.34
CA VAL A 71 8.95 -33.96 28.79
C VAL A 71 8.63 -32.61 29.44
N SER A 72 7.63 -32.66 30.33
CA SER A 72 7.26 -31.67 31.34
C SER A 72 7.91 -32.04 32.69
N SER A 73 8.23 -31.05 33.52
CA SER A 73 8.41 -31.08 34.99
C SER A 73 8.54 -29.62 35.43
N GLY A 74 7.85 -29.05 36.43
CA GLY A 74 7.28 -29.59 37.65
C GLY A 74 8.17 -29.23 38.86
N ILE A 75 7.55 -28.78 39.97
CA ILE A 75 8.05 -28.52 41.34
C ILE A 75 8.14 -27.03 41.76
N ASP A 76 7.00 -26.47 42.18
CA ASP A 76 6.53 -26.28 43.56
C ASP A 76 7.38 -25.64 44.70
N ASN A 77 6.68 -24.71 45.39
CA ASN A 77 6.57 -24.41 46.85
C ASN A 77 7.60 -23.54 47.59
N ASP A 78 7.10 -22.47 48.24
CA ASP A 78 6.76 -22.38 49.68
C ASP A 78 6.76 -20.89 50.13
N ALA A 79 5.60 -20.29 50.46
CA ALA A 79 5.09 -19.95 51.81
C ALA A 79 5.96 -18.94 52.61
N THR A 80 5.50 -17.95 53.39
CA THR A 80 4.19 -17.63 53.95
C THR A 80 4.22 -16.23 54.62
N SER A 81 3.05 -15.58 54.65
CA SER A 81 2.47 -14.55 55.54
C SER A 81 3.24 -13.37 56.16
N GLY A 82 2.58 -12.20 56.06
CA GLY A 82 2.61 -11.10 57.03
C GLY A 82 1.54 -10.05 56.70
N ASP A 83 0.58 -9.85 57.60
CA ASP A 83 -0.76 -9.29 57.46
C ASP A 83 -0.86 -7.79 57.89
N VAL A 84 -1.57 -6.99 57.08
CA VAL A 84 -2.57 -5.91 57.38
C VAL A 84 -2.21 -4.69 58.26
N SER A 85 -2.41 -3.46 57.74
CA SER A 85 -3.56 -2.59 58.10
C SER A 85 -3.37 -1.08 57.79
N SER A 86 -4.20 -0.59 56.86
CA SER A 86 -5.04 0.63 56.85
C SER A 86 -4.51 2.03 57.27
N GLY A 87 -4.80 3.02 56.41
CA GLY A 87 -4.78 4.45 56.75
C GLY A 87 -4.91 5.36 55.53
N GLU A 88 -6.15 5.60 55.08
CA GLU A 88 -6.50 6.58 54.04
C GLU A 88 -6.79 7.94 54.69
N THR A 89 -6.17 9.03 54.22
CA THR A 89 -6.81 10.27 53.72
C THR A 89 -5.82 11.43 53.55
N GLU A 90 -5.79 11.92 52.31
CA GLU A 90 -5.68 13.31 51.85
C GLU A 90 -4.77 14.31 52.59
N ASP A 91 -3.68 14.71 51.91
CA ASP A 91 -3.34 16.12 51.78
C ASP A 91 -2.85 16.40 50.34
N ALA A 92 -3.50 17.39 49.73
CA ALA A 92 -3.28 17.85 48.38
C ALA A 92 -2.06 18.78 48.37
N SER A 93 -0.89 18.22 48.06
CA SER A 93 0.28 19.00 47.67
C SER A 93 0.54 18.79 46.18
N SER A 94 0.32 19.86 45.42
CA SER A 94 0.67 20.00 44.02
C SER A 94 2.15 19.65 43.82
N ASN A 95 2.42 18.41 43.41
CA ASN A 95 3.70 17.99 42.88
C ASN A 95 3.62 18.11 41.36
N GLU A 96 4.06 19.25 40.86
CA GLU A 96 4.58 19.38 39.51
C GLU A 96 5.74 18.36 39.36
N PRO A 97 5.64 17.37 38.46
CA PRO A 97 6.75 16.45 38.24
C PRO A 97 7.86 17.20 37.52
N SER A 98 8.94 17.49 38.24
CA SER A 98 10.25 17.81 37.70
C SER A 98 10.61 16.77 36.63
N GLU A 99 10.62 17.19 35.36
CA GLU A 99 11.07 16.39 34.23
C GLU A 99 12.48 15.87 34.49
N THR A 100 12.63 14.55 34.44
CA THR A 100 13.92 13.95 34.18
C THR A 100 13.96 13.70 32.68
N ASP A 101 14.70 14.57 31.98
CA ASP A 101 14.92 14.73 30.53
C ASP A 101 15.47 13.48 29.78
N SER A 102 15.11 12.26 30.17
CA SER A 102 15.55 11.07 29.46
C SER A 102 14.47 10.61 28.48
N ILE A 103 14.72 10.78 27.18
CA ILE A 103 13.87 10.25 26.10
C ILE A 103 13.60 8.75 26.37
N PRO A 104 12.32 8.32 26.40
CA PRO A 104 11.95 6.93 26.64
C PRO A 104 12.63 5.96 25.67
N LYS A 105 12.89 4.72 26.14
CA LYS A 105 13.54 3.70 25.28
C LYS A 105 12.70 3.37 24.05
N GLU A 106 11.38 3.33 24.19
CA GLU A 106 10.44 3.05 23.10
C GLU A 106 10.57 4.07 21.97
N TYR A 107 10.73 5.35 22.29
CA TYR A 107 10.84 6.43 21.31
C TYR A 107 12.11 6.28 20.46
N LYS A 108 13.21 5.85 21.10
CA LYS A 108 14.47 5.53 20.40
C LYS A 108 14.33 4.30 19.50
N SER A 109 13.55 3.30 19.92
CA SER A 109 13.26 2.12 19.10
C SER A 109 12.39 2.46 17.91
N ALA A 110 11.36 3.29 18.09
CA ALA A 110 10.50 3.78 17.02
C ALA A 110 11.30 4.58 15.99
N LEU A 111 12.20 5.48 16.43
CA LEU A 111 13.08 6.23 15.53
C LEU A 111 13.97 5.30 14.70
N LYS A 112 14.61 4.30 15.31
CA LYS A 112 15.45 3.32 14.57
C LYS A 112 14.67 2.50 13.53
N LYS A 113 13.40 2.21 13.82
CA LYS A 113 12.52 1.53 12.87
C LYS A 113 12.13 2.47 11.74
N ALA A 114 11.82 3.72 12.04
CA ALA A 114 11.55 4.76 11.06
C ALA A 114 12.74 4.98 10.10
N GLU A 115 13.96 5.03 10.64
CA GLU A 115 15.22 5.08 9.87
C GLU A 115 15.32 3.87 8.92
N SER A 116 15.14 2.65 9.43
CA SER A 116 15.16 1.43 8.60
C SER A 116 14.12 1.47 7.47
N TYR A 117 12.89 1.93 7.75
CA TYR A 117 11.84 2.02 6.73
C TYR A 117 12.11 3.10 5.69
N SER A 118 12.73 4.22 6.08
CA SER A 118 13.17 5.23 5.12
C SER A 118 14.32 4.69 4.25
N ASP A 119 15.38 4.18 4.88
CA ASP A 119 16.64 3.91 4.20
C ASP A 119 16.62 2.64 3.35
N ILE A 120 15.86 1.63 3.77
CA ILE A 120 15.83 0.31 3.11
C ILE A 120 14.58 0.16 2.24
N MET A 121 13.44 0.64 2.73
CA MET A 121 12.15 0.44 2.08
C MET A 121 11.67 1.67 1.31
N HIS A 122 12.39 2.80 1.42
CA HIS A 122 12.07 4.05 0.74
C HIS A 122 10.63 4.50 0.95
N MET A 123 10.11 4.29 2.17
CA MET A 123 8.73 4.63 2.49
C MET A 123 8.54 6.14 2.63
N SER A 124 7.32 6.61 2.40
CA SER A 124 6.94 8.00 2.69
C SER A 124 6.81 8.24 4.19
N LYS A 125 6.86 9.52 4.59
CA LYS A 125 6.64 9.94 5.97
C LYS A 125 5.34 9.40 6.56
N ALA A 126 4.24 9.46 5.79
CA ALA A 126 2.93 8.99 6.22
C ALA A 126 2.88 7.46 6.34
N ALA A 127 3.43 6.73 5.37
CA ALA A 127 3.46 5.28 5.40
C ALA A 127 4.32 4.75 6.57
N ILE A 128 5.43 5.42 6.91
CA ILE A 128 6.25 5.07 8.07
C ILE A 128 5.44 5.24 9.36
N TYR A 129 4.74 6.38 9.54
CA TYR A 129 3.90 6.58 10.72
C TYR A 129 2.87 5.47 10.89
N ASP A 130 2.11 5.19 9.82
CA ASP A 130 1.08 4.15 9.83
C ASP A 130 1.66 2.78 10.20
N GLN A 131 2.84 2.45 9.67
CA GLN A 131 3.51 1.18 9.96
C GLN A 131 3.98 1.09 11.41
N LEU A 132 4.44 2.20 12.00
CA LEU A 132 4.88 2.24 13.39
C LEU A 132 3.71 2.02 14.37
N VAL A 133 2.53 2.58 14.09
CA VAL A 133 1.35 2.47 14.97
C VAL A 133 0.47 1.26 14.67
N SER A 134 0.62 0.64 13.50
CA SER A 134 -0.24 -0.46 13.04
C SER A 134 -0.24 -1.64 14.02
N GLU A 135 -1.44 -2.17 14.32
CA GLU A 135 -1.64 -3.39 15.10
C GLU A 135 -0.98 -4.63 14.47
N TYR A 136 -0.73 -4.60 13.15
CA TYR A 136 -0.05 -5.65 12.41
C TYR A 136 1.42 -5.32 12.11
N GLY A 137 1.88 -4.14 12.50
CA GLY A 137 3.23 -3.63 12.28
C GLY A 137 4.06 -3.67 13.56
N GLU A 138 4.55 -2.51 13.97
CA GLU A 138 5.45 -2.39 15.13
C GLU A 138 4.70 -2.10 16.45
N GLN A 139 3.44 -1.66 16.38
CA GLN A 139 2.57 -1.41 17.54
C GLN A 139 3.14 -0.43 18.57
N PHE A 140 3.95 0.54 18.15
CA PHE A 140 4.41 1.62 19.02
C PHE A 140 3.23 2.53 19.41
N SER A 141 3.36 3.19 20.56
CA SER A 141 2.42 4.26 20.93
C SER A 141 2.42 5.38 19.88
N GLU A 142 1.29 6.08 19.73
CA GLU A 142 1.18 7.21 18.79
C GLU A 142 2.23 8.29 19.10
N GLU A 143 2.52 8.54 20.38
CA GLU A 143 3.52 9.51 20.81
C GLU A 143 4.94 9.07 20.45
N ALA A 144 5.26 7.78 20.59
CA ALA A 144 6.57 7.24 20.18
C ALA A 144 6.75 7.29 18.66
N ALA A 145 5.70 6.97 17.90
CA ALA A 145 5.70 7.07 16.44
C ALA A 145 5.81 8.52 15.97
N GLN A 146 5.07 9.45 16.59
CA GLN A 146 5.16 10.88 16.27
C GLN A 146 6.55 11.42 16.59
N TYR A 147 7.12 11.06 17.74
CA TYR A 147 8.50 11.40 18.07
C TYR A 147 9.48 10.87 17.01
N ALA A 148 9.32 9.62 16.55
CA ALA A 148 10.16 9.06 15.51
C ALA A 148 10.08 9.87 14.21
N ILE A 149 8.87 10.23 13.79
CA ILE A 149 8.62 10.99 12.56
C ILE A 149 9.16 12.44 12.65
N ASP A 150 9.09 13.06 13.83
CA ASP A 150 9.58 14.43 14.04
C ASP A 150 11.10 14.50 14.13
N ASN A 151 11.75 13.41 14.52
CA ASN A 151 13.21 13.32 14.66
C ASN A 151 13.89 12.58 13.51
N LEU A 152 13.12 11.99 12.58
CA LEU A 152 13.65 11.34 11.40
C LEU A 152 14.13 12.39 10.39
N VAL A 153 15.41 12.30 10.04
CA VAL A 153 16.01 13.08 8.96
C VAL A 153 16.09 12.18 7.72
N ALA A 154 15.23 12.45 6.74
CA ALA A 154 15.17 11.70 5.50
C ALA A 154 15.04 12.63 4.30
N ASP A 155 15.59 12.21 3.16
CA ASP A 155 15.32 12.82 1.87
C ASP A 155 14.10 12.14 1.24
N TRP A 156 12.94 12.74 1.45
CA TRP A 156 11.67 12.18 0.98
C TRP A 156 11.54 12.17 -0.54
N ASN A 157 12.21 13.12 -1.23
CA ASN A 157 12.28 13.15 -2.68
C ASN A 157 13.10 11.97 -3.21
N ALA A 158 14.21 11.63 -2.54
CA ALA A 158 15.00 10.45 -2.87
C ALA A 158 14.22 9.15 -2.63
N ASN A 159 13.48 9.04 -1.52
CA ASN A 159 12.62 7.87 -1.27
C ASN A 159 11.55 7.71 -2.36
N ALA A 160 10.86 8.80 -2.72
CA ALA A 160 9.85 8.77 -3.78
C ALA A 160 10.46 8.38 -5.14
N LEU A 161 11.66 8.89 -5.47
CA LEU A 161 12.38 8.54 -6.69
C LEU A 161 12.76 7.05 -6.72
N ALA A 162 13.30 6.51 -5.63
CA ALA A 162 13.64 5.09 -5.55
C ALA A 162 12.41 4.19 -5.76
N LYS A 163 11.25 4.55 -5.17
CA LYS A 163 9.99 3.86 -5.43
C LYS A 163 9.52 3.99 -6.87
N ALA A 164 9.68 5.16 -7.48
CA ALA A 164 9.34 5.38 -8.89
C ALA A 164 10.21 4.50 -9.83
N GLU A 165 11.51 4.42 -9.57
CA GLU A 165 12.45 3.57 -10.29
C GLU A 165 12.06 2.09 -10.17
N ASP A 166 11.73 1.63 -8.96
CA ASP A 166 11.28 0.27 -8.72
C ASP A 166 9.98 -0.04 -9.48
N TYR A 167 8.99 0.86 -9.45
CA TYR A 167 7.74 0.69 -10.19
C TYR A 167 7.94 0.68 -11.71
N ALA A 168 8.79 1.58 -12.22
CA ALA A 168 9.14 1.60 -13.64
C ALA A 168 9.82 0.30 -14.06
N LYS A 169 10.75 -0.21 -13.26
CA LYS A 169 11.56 -1.39 -13.59
C LYS A 169 10.82 -2.70 -13.42
N THR A 170 10.15 -2.88 -12.29
CA THR A 170 9.60 -4.19 -11.88
C THR A 170 8.16 -4.38 -12.33
N MET A 171 7.38 -3.30 -12.42
CA MET A 171 5.96 -3.34 -12.80
C MET A 171 5.69 -2.74 -14.18
N GLN A 172 6.72 -2.19 -14.84
CA GLN A 172 6.64 -1.56 -16.17
C GLN A 172 5.51 -0.53 -16.24
N MET A 173 5.34 0.24 -15.16
CA MET A 173 4.29 1.26 -15.09
C MET A 173 4.64 2.46 -15.96
N SER A 174 3.61 3.20 -16.39
CA SER A 174 3.78 4.50 -17.05
C SER A 174 4.17 5.57 -16.05
N LYS A 175 4.72 6.69 -16.54
CA LYS A 175 5.03 7.86 -15.71
C LYS A 175 3.80 8.36 -14.93
N ALA A 176 2.64 8.43 -15.57
CA ALA A 176 1.40 8.87 -14.92
C ALA A 176 0.86 7.83 -13.90
N GLY A 177 0.97 6.54 -14.22
CA GLY A 177 0.59 5.48 -13.29
C GLY A 177 1.45 5.46 -12.03
N ILE A 178 2.76 5.71 -12.17
CA ILE A 178 3.68 5.82 -11.03
C ILE A 178 3.29 7.00 -10.14
N TYR A 179 3.03 8.17 -10.72
CA TYR A 179 2.58 9.33 -9.95
C TYR A 179 1.34 9.00 -9.10
N ASP A 180 0.31 8.43 -9.71
CA ASP A 180 -0.94 8.05 -9.02
C ASP A 180 -0.68 7.03 -7.89
N GLN A 181 0.22 6.08 -8.11
CA GLN A 181 0.58 5.07 -7.12
C GLN A 181 1.34 5.67 -5.94
N LEU A 182 2.25 6.61 -6.19
CA LEU A 182 3.02 7.28 -5.15
C LEU A 182 2.11 8.10 -4.22
N ILE A 183 1.12 8.81 -4.76
CA ILE A 183 0.20 9.63 -3.94
C ILE A 183 -0.99 8.86 -3.37
N SER A 184 -1.18 7.60 -3.76
CA SER A 184 -2.35 6.82 -3.38
C SER A 184 -2.43 6.62 -1.87
N GLU A 185 -3.62 6.88 -1.30
CA GLU A 185 -3.94 6.57 0.10
C GLU A 185 -3.84 5.07 0.44
N TYR A 186 -3.83 4.20 -0.58
CA TYR A 186 -3.65 2.75 -0.43
C TYR A 186 -2.29 2.27 -0.95
N GLY A 187 -1.48 3.18 -1.48
CA GLY A 187 -0.14 2.91 -2.02
C GLY A 187 0.91 3.50 -1.09
N GLU A 188 1.75 4.38 -1.64
CA GLU A 188 2.93 4.86 -0.93
C GLU A 188 2.69 6.10 -0.07
N LYS A 189 1.59 6.85 -0.28
CA LYS A 189 1.23 8.06 0.50
C LYS A 189 2.28 9.18 0.51
N PHE A 190 3.09 9.29 -0.55
CA PHE A 190 3.92 10.48 -0.75
C PHE A 190 3.05 11.72 -0.96
N THR A 191 3.63 12.89 -0.67
CA THR A 191 2.99 14.14 -1.06
C THR A 191 2.97 14.29 -2.59
N PRO A 192 2.02 15.06 -3.16
CA PRO A 192 2.03 15.36 -4.59
C PRO A 192 3.35 15.94 -5.09
N GLU A 193 4.01 16.77 -4.28
CA GLU A 193 5.27 17.41 -4.64
C GLU A 193 6.43 16.39 -4.72
N GLU A 194 6.53 15.47 -3.76
CA GLU A 194 7.53 14.39 -3.77
C GLU A 194 7.29 13.41 -4.92
N ALA A 195 6.02 13.04 -5.16
CA ALA A 195 5.65 12.19 -6.28
C ALA A 195 5.95 12.87 -7.62
N GLN A 196 5.68 14.16 -7.74
CA GLN A 196 6.01 14.94 -8.94
C GLN A 196 7.52 14.99 -9.17
N TYR A 197 8.29 15.27 -8.12
CA TYR A 197 9.74 15.21 -8.18
C TYR A 197 10.22 13.85 -8.67
N ALA A 198 9.71 12.76 -8.09
CA ALA A 198 10.10 11.40 -8.46
C ALA A 198 9.85 11.11 -9.95
N VAL A 199 8.64 11.40 -10.45
CA VAL A 199 8.32 11.11 -11.86
C VAL A 199 9.03 12.05 -12.84
N ASP A 200 9.49 13.22 -12.40
CA ASP A 200 10.31 14.12 -13.23
C ASP A 200 11.78 13.72 -13.29
N ASN A 201 12.27 12.95 -12.32
CA ASN A 201 13.66 12.54 -12.23
C ASN A 201 13.90 11.05 -12.50
N VAL A 202 12.85 10.22 -12.57
CA VAL A 202 12.98 8.81 -12.89
C VAL A 202 13.41 8.63 -14.36
N GLU A 203 14.54 7.95 -14.55
CA GLU A 203 15.07 7.61 -15.86
C GLU A 203 14.58 6.21 -16.26
N ALA A 204 13.67 6.14 -17.24
CA ALA A 204 13.13 4.88 -17.74
C ALA A 204 12.91 4.94 -19.25
N ASP A 205 12.98 3.78 -19.91
CA ASP A 205 12.51 3.62 -21.28
C ASP A 205 11.00 3.35 -21.27
N TRP A 206 10.23 4.42 -21.31
CA TRP A 206 8.77 4.34 -21.25
C TRP A 206 8.13 3.59 -22.42
N LYS A 207 8.79 3.59 -23.57
CA LYS A 207 8.36 2.83 -24.74
C LYS A 207 8.57 1.33 -24.52
N ALA A 208 9.70 0.95 -23.93
CA ALA A 208 9.93 -0.43 -23.51
C ALA A 208 8.92 -0.87 -22.43
N ASN A 209 8.61 -0.01 -21.46
CA ASN A 209 7.59 -0.31 -20.45
C ASN A 209 6.21 -0.55 -21.07
N ALA A 210 5.81 0.31 -22.01
CA ALA A 210 4.54 0.15 -22.74
C ALA A 210 4.51 -1.15 -23.55
N LEU A 211 5.60 -1.50 -24.23
CA LEU A 211 5.72 -2.76 -24.98
C LEU A 211 5.62 -3.98 -24.05
N ALA A 212 6.32 -3.99 -22.92
CA ALA A 212 6.25 -5.09 -21.96
C ALA A 212 4.83 -5.29 -21.41
N LYS A 213 4.10 -4.19 -21.14
CA LYS A 213 2.67 -4.27 -20.76
C LYS A 213 1.81 -4.82 -21.88
N ALA A 214 2.07 -4.40 -23.12
CA ALA A 214 1.36 -4.89 -24.30
C ALA A 214 1.53 -6.40 -24.49
N GLU A 215 2.77 -6.90 -24.41
CA GLU A 215 3.12 -8.32 -24.46
C GLU A 215 2.41 -9.10 -23.34
N SER A 216 2.48 -8.60 -22.11
CA SER A 216 1.78 -9.18 -20.96
C SER A 216 0.26 -9.30 -21.19
N TYR A 217 -0.39 -8.27 -21.73
CA TYR A 217 -1.83 -8.32 -22.04
C TYR A 217 -2.16 -9.28 -23.18
N GLN A 218 -1.30 -9.36 -24.18
CA GLN A 218 -1.44 -10.31 -25.28
C GLN A 218 -1.30 -11.75 -24.77
N GLU A 219 -0.28 -12.04 -23.95
CA GLU A 219 0.03 -13.38 -23.45
C GLU A 219 -1.00 -13.85 -22.41
N MET A 220 -1.21 -13.08 -21.35
CA MET A 220 -2.04 -13.52 -20.22
C MET A 220 -3.54 -13.35 -20.48
N MET A 221 -3.93 -12.38 -21.28
CA MET A 221 -5.35 -12.05 -21.51
C MET A 221 -5.82 -12.26 -22.95
N SER A 222 -4.92 -12.66 -23.87
CA SER A 222 -5.24 -12.87 -25.29
C SER A 222 -5.95 -11.68 -25.93
N MET A 223 -5.60 -10.46 -25.49
CA MET A 223 -6.22 -9.24 -25.98
C MET A 223 -5.74 -8.93 -27.41
N SER A 224 -6.65 -8.40 -28.24
CA SER A 224 -6.29 -7.90 -29.57
C SER A 224 -5.45 -6.62 -29.48
N PRO A 225 -4.60 -6.29 -30.48
CA PRO A 225 -3.79 -5.07 -30.47
C PRO A 225 -4.59 -3.78 -30.23
N SER A 226 -5.78 -3.64 -30.83
CA SER A 226 -6.64 -2.46 -30.60
C SER A 226 -7.12 -2.35 -29.15
N ALA A 227 -7.47 -3.47 -28.52
CA ALA A 227 -7.90 -3.47 -27.12
C ALA A 227 -6.74 -3.21 -26.16
N ILE A 228 -5.53 -3.67 -26.52
CA ILE A 228 -4.30 -3.37 -25.79
C ILE A 228 -4.01 -1.87 -25.88
N TYR A 229 -4.06 -1.27 -27.07
CA TYR A 229 -3.90 0.18 -27.24
C TYR A 229 -4.84 0.96 -26.33
N ASP A 230 -6.14 0.65 -26.39
CA ASP A 230 -7.17 1.30 -25.57
C ASP A 230 -6.86 1.17 -24.08
N GLN A 231 -6.37 0.01 -23.65
CA GLN A 231 -5.99 -0.25 -22.26
C GLN A 231 -4.74 0.53 -21.84
N LEU A 232 -3.73 0.63 -22.71
CA LEU A 232 -2.48 1.34 -22.44
C LEU A 232 -2.74 2.84 -22.24
N VAL A 233 -3.59 3.46 -23.06
CA VAL A 233 -3.88 4.91 -22.99
C VAL A 233 -5.01 5.27 -22.02
N SER A 234 -5.74 4.28 -21.51
CA SER A 234 -6.91 4.52 -20.67
C SER A 234 -6.56 5.27 -19.38
N GLU A 235 -7.34 6.30 -19.05
CA GLU A 235 -7.29 7.02 -17.77
C GLU A 235 -7.55 6.13 -16.54
N TYR A 236 -8.12 4.94 -16.75
CA TYR A 236 -8.37 3.94 -15.71
C TYR A 236 -7.51 2.68 -15.89
N GLY A 237 -6.66 2.65 -16.93
CA GLY A 237 -5.75 1.56 -17.25
C GLY A 237 -4.31 1.95 -16.93
N GLU A 238 -3.43 1.81 -17.91
CA GLU A 238 -1.99 2.01 -17.69
C GLU A 238 -1.53 3.46 -17.84
N LYS A 239 -2.32 4.34 -18.47
CA LYS A 239 -2.03 5.78 -18.65
C LYS A 239 -0.71 6.11 -19.37
N PHE A 240 -0.27 5.24 -20.28
CA PHE A 240 0.80 5.61 -21.22
C PHE A 240 0.33 6.74 -22.15
N THR A 241 1.29 7.49 -22.67
CA THR A 241 1.01 8.44 -23.76
C THR A 241 0.56 7.69 -25.02
N ALA A 242 -0.13 8.37 -25.91
CA ALA A 242 -0.55 7.78 -27.19
C ALA A 242 0.67 7.33 -28.01
N GLU A 243 1.77 8.08 -27.95
CA GLU A 243 3.02 7.77 -28.65
C GLU A 243 3.69 6.51 -28.11
N GLU A 244 3.74 6.31 -26.79
CA GLU A 244 4.27 5.10 -26.16
C GLU A 244 3.39 3.89 -26.44
N ALA A 245 2.08 4.04 -26.33
CA ALA A 245 1.13 2.97 -26.62
C ALA A 245 1.17 2.57 -28.10
N GLN A 246 1.27 3.54 -29.02
CA GLN A 246 1.38 3.24 -30.44
C GLN A 246 2.69 2.52 -30.74
N TYR A 247 3.81 2.97 -30.16
CA TYR A 247 5.09 2.26 -30.27
C TYR A 247 4.95 0.80 -29.80
N ALA A 248 4.30 0.56 -28.66
CA ALA A 248 4.08 -0.78 -28.15
C ALA A 248 3.31 -1.65 -29.14
N ILE A 249 2.23 -1.14 -29.75
CA ILE A 249 1.45 -1.88 -30.74
C ILE A 249 2.23 -2.15 -32.02
N ASP A 250 2.99 -1.18 -32.51
CA ASP A 250 3.78 -1.31 -33.74
C ASP A 250 4.89 -2.35 -33.61
N ASN A 251 5.33 -2.64 -32.38
CA ASN A 251 6.40 -3.59 -32.07
C ASN A 251 5.88 -4.89 -31.42
N LEU A 252 4.56 -5.04 -31.26
CA LEU A 252 3.96 -6.25 -30.70
C LEU A 252 4.01 -7.39 -31.73
N SER A 253 4.58 -8.53 -31.33
CA SER A 253 4.79 -9.70 -32.20
C SER A 253 3.67 -10.73 -32.15
#